data_AF-L7CQ03-F1
#
_entry.id   AF-L7CQ03-F1
#
_cell.length_a   1.000
_cell.length_b   1.000
_cell.length_c   1.000
_cell.angle_alpha   90.00
_cell.angle_beta   90.00
_cell.angle_gamma   90.00
#
_symmetry.space_group_name_H-M   'P 1'
#
loop_
_entity.id
_entity.type
_entity.pdbx_description
1 polymer ?
#
loop_
_entity_poly.entity_id
_entity_poly.type
_entity_poly.pdbx_seq_one_letter_code
_entity_poly.pdbx_strand_id
1 'polypeptide(L)'
;MFGDSTLAIASNLESSIRVENHESDSEVRYSVVLLRGTVAADDASELTIVNTNTPTGSSPVKVLTDGKRFKALVELSEGRNVIRLEHGSASTSELILNFKPQTNPHYVRLIWMTDQSGETDFAVPDDTVTQDYANRLRTAALLMQTFTAERMKDLGYGPRTFALERDDKGEVVVHTWKGDQDKQDYYAQADNNRWWQQVRRWINDEHPDPMAKNVVLAAYTRKDPRTGKMLGHTALGGANLGLFGSASVFCWPRDIQSAMDVFQDGTAVDPTHVHDDSAFRGTIWALASTTIGATLHETGHAMGLPHCTDNMGIMTRGFDHFHRVFTFADPPSKQNKQPLKFSSEQEAYFSPVSASFLRWSPWFQLDDSTGVSAKSPRSRPNVEVDEAAKLVRISSSAGIPWIGFHSKDRIETFQEYGSHDTGSDDHPESIELTFDDIQQLKPGTEIRRIVVVDSNGEARNASLPQPSP
;
A
#
# COMPACT_ATOMS: atom_id res chain seq x y z
N MET A 1 0.39 41.68 -9.84
CA MET A 1 1.54 41.11 -9.13
C MET A 1 1.86 39.76 -9.78
N PHE A 2 2.73 39.76 -10.78
CA PHE A 2 3.27 38.55 -11.42
C PHE A 2 4.78 38.61 -11.18
N GLY A 3 5.20 38.24 -9.96
CA GLY A 3 6.55 38.48 -9.47
C GLY A 3 7.25 37.28 -8.86
N ASP A 4 6.53 36.37 -8.17
CA ASP A 4 7.20 35.35 -7.36
C ASP A 4 7.29 33.96 -8.00
N SER A 5 6.38 33.56 -8.89
CA SER A 5 6.37 32.20 -9.45
C SER A 5 7.49 31.94 -10.46
N THR A 6 7.96 32.97 -11.18
CA THR A 6 9.05 32.85 -12.15
C THR A 6 10.43 32.78 -11.50
N LEU A 7 10.58 33.31 -10.29
CA LEU A 7 11.84 33.30 -9.53
C LEU A 7 12.10 31.94 -8.85
N ALA A 8 11.05 31.25 -8.41
CA ALA A 8 11.15 29.89 -7.86
C ALA A 8 11.47 28.81 -8.92
N ILE A 9 11.08 29.03 -10.18
CA ILE A 9 11.44 28.13 -11.29
C ILE A 9 12.89 28.37 -11.73
N ALA A 10 13.40 29.60 -11.60
CA ALA A 10 14.77 29.94 -11.99
C ALA A 10 15.85 29.38 -11.03
N SER A 11 15.54 29.18 -9.73
CA SER A 11 16.51 28.65 -8.77
C SER A 11 16.78 27.15 -8.89
N ASN A 12 15.97 26.40 -9.65
CA ASN A 12 16.10 24.95 -9.85
C ASN A 12 16.84 24.56 -11.14
N LEU A 13 17.30 25.52 -11.94
CA LEU A 13 18.06 25.27 -13.18
C LEU A 13 19.58 25.27 -12.98
N GLU A 14 20.07 25.67 -11.80
CA GLU A 14 21.51 25.73 -11.48
C GLU A 14 21.99 24.70 -10.45
N SER A 15 21.09 23.93 -9.80
CA SER A 15 21.51 22.88 -8.87
C SER A 15 21.98 21.65 -9.63
N SER A 16 23.14 21.11 -9.23
CA SER A 16 23.68 19.86 -9.78
C SER A 16 22.84 18.63 -9.44
N ILE A 17 21.92 18.75 -8.49
CA ILE A 17 21.04 17.69 -8.01
C ILE A 17 19.61 18.24 -8.03
N ARG A 18 18.67 17.49 -8.61
CA ARG A 18 17.26 17.84 -8.69
C ARG A 18 16.43 16.72 -8.06
N VAL A 19 15.71 17.02 -6.99
CA VAL A 19 14.66 16.15 -6.45
C VAL A 19 13.37 16.42 -7.24
N GLU A 20 12.71 15.37 -7.71
CA GLU A 20 11.59 15.49 -8.66
C GLU A 20 10.22 15.31 -8.00
N ASN A 21 10.16 14.60 -6.88
CA ASN A 21 8.91 14.24 -6.23
C ASN A 21 8.65 14.95 -4.89
N HIS A 22 9.52 15.86 -4.46
CA HIS A 22 9.31 16.71 -3.28
C HIS A 22 9.82 18.12 -3.52
N GLU A 23 9.10 19.10 -2.97
CA GLU A 23 9.49 20.50 -2.94
C GLU A 23 9.99 20.85 -1.54
N SER A 24 10.96 21.78 -1.45
CA SER A 24 11.43 22.26 -0.15
C SER A 24 10.29 22.93 0.62
N ASP A 25 10.35 22.79 1.93
CA ASP A 25 9.39 23.30 2.92
C ASP A 25 7.99 22.65 2.84
N SER A 26 7.81 21.62 2.00
CA SER A 26 6.56 20.88 1.90
C SER A 26 6.25 20.05 3.16
N GLU A 27 4.95 19.88 3.43
CA GLU A 27 4.46 19.00 4.50
C GLU A 27 4.37 17.55 3.99
N VAL A 28 4.81 16.60 4.82
CA VAL A 28 4.74 15.16 4.55
C VAL A 28 3.96 14.48 5.67
N ARG A 29 3.12 13.48 5.35
CA ARG A 29 2.20 12.82 6.29
C ARG A 29 2.53 11.35 6.57
N TYR A 30 3.76 10.94 6.30
CA TYR A 30 4.31 9.60 6.49
C TYR A 30 5.82 9.72 6.79
N SER A 31 6.36 8.82 7.62
CA SER A 31 7.68 9.02 8.26
C SER A 31 8.87 8.52 7.44
N VAL A 32 8.64 7.92 6.27
CA VAL A 32 9.69 7.47 5.36
C VAL A 32 9.36 7.97 3.97
N VAL A 33 10.20 8.80 3.39
CA VAL A 33 9.99 9.30 2.02
C VAL A 33 10.89 8.59 1.04
N LEU A 34 10.37 8.32 -0.15
CA LEU A 34 11.21 8.00 -1.30
C LEU A 34 11.63 9.33 -1.90
N LEU A 35 12.92 9.63 -1.97
CA LEU A 35 13.43 10.69 -2.83
C LEU A 35 13.80 10.08 -4.17
N ARG A 36 13.30 10.65 -5.26
CA ARG A 36 13.77 10.34 -6.61
C ARG A 36 14.07 11.62 -7.37
N GLY A 37 15.04 11.54 -8.27
CA GLY A 37 15.49 12.71 -8.97
C GLY A 37 16.64 12.44 -9.92
N THR A 38 17.29 13.53 -10.33
CA THR A 38 18.40 13.51 -11.28
C THR A 38 19.62 14.27 -10.78
N VAL A 39 20.80 13.84 -11.23
CA VAL A 39 22.08 14.56 -11.08
C VAL A 39 22.55 15.07 -12.44
N ALA A 40 23.16 16.26 -12.47
CA ALA A 40 23.52 16.97 -13.70
C ALA A 40 24.74 16.35 -14.41
N ALA A 41 25.72 15.91 -13.64
CA ALA A 41 27.00 15.44 -14.14
C ALA A 41 26.99 13.92 -14.38
N ASP A 42 27.60 13.51 -15.50
CA ASP A 42 27.96 12.10 -15.77
C ASP A 42 29.29 11.74 -15.07
N ASP A 43 29.72 12.51 -14.05
CA ASP A 43 30.92 12.16 -13.30
C ASP A 43 30.62 10.97 -12.39
N ALA A 44 31.59 10.07 -12.26
CA ALA A 44 31.46 8.85 -11.44
C ALA A 44 31.47 9.14 -9.92
N SER A 45 31.16 10.39 -9.53
CA SER A 45 31.11 10.83 -8.15
C SER A 45 29.92 10.18 -7.44
N GLU A 46 30.09 9.84 -6.17
CA GLU A 46 29.02 9.25 -5.37
C GLU A 46 28.02 10.35 -4.94
N LEU A 47 26.73 10.07 -5.06
CA LEU A 47 25.66 10.89 -4.48
C LEU A 47 25.43 10.45 -3.04
N THR A 48 25.66 11.37 -2.10
CA THR A 48 25.39 11.18 -0.67
C THR A 48 24.15 11.95 -0.27
N ILE A 49 23.25 11.31 0.48
CA ILE A 49 22.05 11.94 1.03
C ILE A 49 22.08 11.75 2.55
N VAL A 50 21.88 12.83 3.32
CA VAL A 50 21.88 12.77 4.79
C VAL A 50 20.73 13.60 5.34
N ASN A 51 19.85 12.99 6.14
CA ASN A 51 18.93 13.75 6.98
C ASN A 51 19.65 14.16 8.27
N THR A 52 19.90 15.45 8.47
CA THR A 52 20.55 15.95 9.70
C THR A 52 19.66 15.85 10.93
N ASN A 53 18.39 15.52 10.74
CA ASN A 53 17.36 15.33 11.76
C ASN A 53 16.85 13.88 11.78
N THR A 54 17.64 12.92 11.28
CA THR A 54 17.21 11.51 11.22
C THR A 54 16.85 10.97 12.61
N PRO A 55 15.89 10.03 12.73
CA PRO A 55 15.56 9.39 13.99
C PRO A 55 16.79 8.76 14.66
N THR A 56 16.79 8.73 16.00
CA THR A 56 17.92 8.15 16.75
C THR A 56 18.08 6.68 16.40
N GLY A 57 19.27 6.27 15.96
CA GLY A 57 19.56 4.89 15.61
C GLY A 57 19.30 4.53 14.14
N SER A 58 18.84 5.47 13.31
CA SER A 58 18.78 5.27 11.86
C SER A 58 20.16 4.98 11.27
N SER A 59 20.21 4.02 10.34
CA SER A 59 21.40 3.74 9.55
C SER A 59 21.59 4.81 8.45
N PRO A 60 22.80 4.97 7.89
CA PRO A 60 23.04 5.89 6.78
C PRO A 60 22.12 5.62 5.58
N VAL A 61 21.69 6.69 4.91
CA VAL A 61 20.79 6.59 3.75
C VAL A 61 21.47 5.84 2.61
N LYS A 62 20.84 4.78 2.14
CA LYS A 62 21.23 4.10 0.89
C LYS A 62 20.71 4.90 -0.31
N VAL A 63 21.61 5.20 -1.24
CA VAL A 63 21.28 5.83 -2.52
C VAL A 63 21.50 4.82 -3.64
N LEU A 64 20.49 4.59 -4.47
CA LEU A 64 20.61 3.88 -5.73
C LEU A 64 20.70 4.86 -6.88
N THR A 65 21.57 4.57 -7.84
CA THR A 65 21.72 5.35 -9.07
C THR A 65 21.56 4.48 -10.31
N ASP A 66 21.01 5.06 -11.39
CA ASP A 66 20.96 4.46 -12.72
C ASP A 66 21.16 5.56 -13.78
N GLY A 67 22.40 5.67 -14.25
CA GLY A 67 22.84 6.84 -15.03
C GLY A 67 22.70 8.10 -14.19
N LYS A 68 21.96 9.09 -14.71
CA LYS A 68 21.70 10.36 -14.02
C LYS A 68 20.60 10.29 -12.97
N ARG A 69 19.87 9.18 -12.86
CA ARG A 69 18.72 9.07 -11.96
C ARG A 69 19.16 8.53 -10.60
N PHE A 70 18.50 8.97 -9.54
CA PHE A 70 18.68 8.38 -8.21
C PHE A 70 17.34 8.07 -7.52
N LYS A 71 17.38 7.10 -6.61
CA LYS A 71 16.32 6.76 -5.65
C LYS A 71 16.96 6.58 -4.27
N ALA A 72 16.34 7.10 -3.22
CA ALA A 72 16.77 6.93 -1.82
C ALA A 72 15.57 6.90 -0.87
N LEU A 73 15.62 6.07 0.17
CA LEU A 73 14.63 6.08 1.25
C LEU A 73 15.18 6.87 2.44
N VAL A 74 14.45 7.89 2.88
CA VAL A 74 14.87 8.78 3.96
C VAL A 74 13.86 8.74 5.08
N GLU A 75 14.31 8.35 6.28
CA GLU A 75 13.51 8.40 7.50
C GLU A 75 13.43 9.84 8.02
N LEU A 76 12.26 10.25 8.47
CA LEU A 76 11.96 11.59 8.97
C LEU A 76 11.60 11.54 10.45
N SER A 77 12.12 12.49 11.22
CA SER A 77 11.67 12.78 12.58
C SER A 77 10.49 13.76 12.53
N GLU A 78 9.60 13.74 13.53
CA GLU A 78 8.50 14.70 13.58
C GLU A 78 9.00 16.16 13.54
N GLY A 79 8.33 16.99 12.74
CA GLY A 79 8.69 18.38 12.50
C GLY A 79 9.68 18.55 11.34
N ARG A 80 10.61 19.49 11.50
CA ARG A 80 11.50 19.95 10.44
C ARG A 80 12.69 19.00 10.23
N ASN A 81 12.86 18.50 9.02
CA ASN A 81 13.98 17.67 8.58
C ASN A 81 14.77 18.39 7.50
N VAL A 82 16.08 18.56 7.70
CA VAL A 82 16.99 19.08 6.66
C VAL A 82 17.71 17.90 6.03
N ILE A 83 17.46 17.68 4.75
CA ILE A 83 18.06 16.62 3.96
C ILE A 83 19.11 17.25 3.06
N ARG A 84 20.38 16.92 3.31
CA ARG A 84 21.52 17.36 2.51
C ARG A 84 21.79 16.38 1.39
N LEU A 85 21.92 16.89 0.17
CA LEU A 85 22.28 16.13 -1.01
C LEU A 85 23.63 16.64 -1.53
N GLU A 86 24.60 15.75 -1.65
CA GLU A 86 25.98 16.06 -2.02
C GLU A 86 26.44 15.14 -3.15
N HIS A 87 26.98 15.70 -4.23
CA HIS A 87 27.45 14.95 -5.39
C HIS A 87 28.81 15.48 -5.83
N GLY A 88 29.87 14.71 -5.56
CA GLY A 88 31.25 15.10 -5.89
C GLY A 88 31.67 16.42 -5.23
N SER A 89 32.21 17.35 -6.02
CA SER A 89 32.60 18.69 -5.56
C SER A 89 31.52 19.75 -5.77
N ALA A 90 30.32 19.35 -6.18
CA ALA A 90 29.23 20.29 -6.40
C ALA A 90 28.72 20.89 -5.09
N SER A 91 28.08 22.06 -5.17
CA SER A 91 27.46 22.69 -4.01
C SER A 91 26.40 21.79 -3.38
N THR A 92 26.50 21.60 -2.06
CA THR A 92 25.49 20.88 -1.27
C THR A 92 24.12 21.52 -1.50
N SER A 93 23.15 20.71 -1.88
CA SER A 93 21.75 21.11 -1.98
C SER A 93 21.03 20.70 -0.69
N GLU A 94 20.15 21.56 -0.16
CA GLU A 94 19.32 21.23 1.00
C GLU A 94 17.84 21.12 0.57
N LEU A 95 17.20 20.02 0.94
CA LEU A 95 15.76 19.83 0.87
C LEU A 95 15.21 19.85 2.29
N ILE A 96 14.27 20.75 2.58
CA ILE A 96 13.61 20.80 3.88
C ILE A 96 12.25 20.11 3.76
N LEU A 97 11.98 19.12 4.60
CA LEU A 97 10.66 18.47 4.69
C LEU A 97 10.11 18.59 6.10
N ASN A 98 8.83 18.91 6.22
CA ASN A 98 8.13 19.01 7.49
C ASN A 98 7.23 17.78 7.68
N PHE A 99 7.71 16.79 8.43
CA PHE A 99 6.90 15.60 8.73
C PHE A 99 5.90 15.92 9.84
N LYS A 100 4.62 15.78 9.51
CA LYS A 100 3.51 15.92 10.44
C LYS A 100 2.71 14.62 10.47
N PRO A 101 2.68 13.89 11.60
CA PRO A 101 1.87 12.68 11.73
C PRO A 101 0.41 12.89 11.30
N GLN A 102 -0.21 11.83 10.82
CA GLN A 102 -1.64 11.85 10.54
C GLN A 102 -2.42 11.99 11.83
N THR A 103 -3.53 12.74 11.79
CA THR A 103 -4.44 12.86 12.95
C THR A 103 -5.69 12.01 12.79
N ASN A 104 -5.80 11.28 11.67
CA ASN A 104 -6.92 10.41 11.38
C ASN A 104 -7.13 9.35 12.48
N PRO A 105 -8.33 9.23 13.05
CA PRO A 105 -8.63 8.19 14.05
C PRO A 105 -8.68 6.78 13.45
N HIS A 106 -8.79 6.63 12.12
CA HIS A 106 -8.76 5.35 11.43
C HIS A 106 -7.33 4.97 11.06
N TYR A 107 -6.93 3.73 11.34
CA TYR A 107 -5.54 3.31 11.18
C TYR A 107 -5.41 1.83 10.81
N VAL A 108 -4.19 1.45 10.42
CA VAL A 108 -3.77 0.08 10.19
C VAL A 108 -2.98 -0.41 11.41
N ARG A 109 -3.44 -1.53 11.98
CA ARG A 109 -2.83 -2.24 13.11
C ARG A 109 -2.03 -3.43 12.59
N LEU A 110 -0.77 -3.53 12.99
CA LEU A 110 0.13 -4.63 12.62
C LEU A 110 0.15 -5.68 13.73
N ILE A 111 -0.09 -6.95 13.39
CA ILE A 111 -0.21 -8.05 14.36
C ILE A 111 0.66 -9.22 13.92
N TRP A 112 1.60 -9.60 14.77
CA TRP A 112 2.25 -10.89 14.78
C TRP A 112 1.44 -11.85 15.65
N MET A 113 0.69 -12.73 15.01
CA MET A 113 -0.19 -13.67 15.71
C MET A 113 0.56 -14.97 15.99
N THR A 114 0.78 -15.29 17.27
CA THR A 114 1.26 -16.60 17.68
C THR A 114 0.10 -17.57 17.83
N ASP A 115 0.39 -18.86 17.98
CA ASP A 115 -0.59 -19.81 18.51
C ASP A 115 -0.70 -19.64 20.04
N GLN A 116 -1.51 -20.49 20.67
CA GLN A 116 -1.67 -20.49 22.13
C GLN A 116 -0.36 -20.78 22.90
N SER A 117 0.72 -21.27 22.27
CA SER A 117 1.99 -21.46 22.98
C SER A 117 2.73 -20.15 23.23
N GLY A 118 2.51 -19.15 22.36
CA GLY A 118 3.28 -17.89 22.37
C GLY A 118 4.59 -17.95 21.57
N GLU A 119 4.86 -19.03 20.82
CA GLU A 119 6.04 -19.15 19.97
C GLU A 119 6.02 -18.07 18.87
N THR A 120 7.09 -17.27 18.79
CA THR A 120 7.18 -16.14 17.86
C THR A 120 7.99 -16.43 16.60
N ASP A 121 8.69 -17.55 16.55
CA ASP A 121 9.67 -17.82 15.50
C ASP A 121 8.99 -18.07 14.14
N PHE A 122 9.52 -17.43 13.10
CA PHE A 122 9.14 -17.66 11.72
C PHE A 122 10.08 -18.63 11.01
N ALA A 123 9.60 -19.22 9.91
CA ALA A 123 10.38 -20.14 9.10
C ALA A 123 11.61 -19.44 8.48
N VAL A 124 12.78 -20.04 8.66
CA VAL A 124 14.06 -19.56 8.14
C VAL A 124 14.74 -20.65 7.30
N PRO A 125 15.56 -20.27 6.30
CA PRO A 125 16.33 -21.24 5.52
C PRO A 125 17.43 -21.92 6.34
N ASP A 126 17.99 -21.21 7.33
CA ASP A 126 19.01 -21.69 8.25
C ASP A 126 19.07 -20.81 9.52
N ASP A 127 19.86 -21.25 10.50
CA ASP A 127 19.99 -20.62 11.82
C ASP A 127 20.75 -19.28 11.81
N THR A 128 21.28 -18.83 10.66
CA THR A 128 21.96 -17.53 10.55
C THR A 128 20.99 -16.36 10.47
N VAL A 129 19.73 -16.64 10.12
CA VAL A 129 18.68 -15.61 10.03
C VAL A 129 18.18 -15.26 11.43
N THR A 130 18.34 -14.00 11.80
CA THR A 130 17.80 -13.44 13.05
C THR A 130 16.27 -13.48 13.06
N GLN A 131 15.67 -13.88 14.20
CA GLN A 131 14.22 -13.93 14.43
C GLN A 131 13.64 -12.55 14.81
N ASP A 132 13.86 -11.54 13.96
CA ASP A 132 13.48 -10.14 14.20
C ASP A 132 12.16 -9.75 13.49
N TYR A 133 11.12 -10.56 13.67
CA TYR A 133 9.82 -10.41 12.98
C TYR A 133 9.22 -9.01 13.13
N ALA A 134 9.34 -8.40 14.31
CA ALA A 134 8.77 -7.08 14.59
C ALA A 134 9.41 -5.99 13.72
N ASN A 135 10.74 -6.02 13.56
CA ASN A 135 11.46 -5.06 12.73
C ASN A 135 11.13 -5.23 11.24
N ARG A 136 11.02 -6.49 10.79
CA ARG A 136 10.65 -6.80 9.40
C ARG A 136 9.23 -6.41 9.04
N LEU A 137 8.25 -6.73 9.91
CA LEU A 137 6.87 -6.35 9.70
C LEU A 137 6.69 -4.83 9.76
N ARG A 138 7.35 -4.15 10.70
CA ARG A 138 7.37 -2.68 10.79
C ARG A 138 7.93 -2.05 9.51
N THR A 139 9.08 -2.54 9.07
CA THR A 139 9.76 -2.05 7.85
C THR A 139 8.90 -2.26 6.62
N ALA A 140 8.32 -3.45 6.45
CA ALA A 140 7.39 -3.73 5.34
C ALA A 140 6.18 -2.78 5.37
N ALA A 141 5.61 -2.49 6.55
CA ALA A 141 4.50 -1.57 6.69
C ALA A 141 4.86 -0.12 6.32
N LEU A 142 6.04 0.35 6.72
CA LEU A 142 6.56 1.66 6.32
C LEU A 142 6.79 1.74 4.80
N LEU A 143 7.30 0.68 4.18
CA LEU A 143 7.44 0.59 2.71
C LEU A 143 6.07 0.58 2.02
N MET A 144 5.09 -0.16 2.53
CA MET A 144 3.72 -0.17 2.01
C MET A 144 3.08 1.23 2.10
N GLN A 145 3.27 1.93 3.23
CA GLN A 145 2.79 3.30 3.42
C GLN A 145 3.47 4.28 2.43
N THR A 146 4.79 4.18 2.29
CA THR A 146 5.58 5.00 1.35
C THR A 146 5.15 4.76 -0.10
N PHE A 147 5.09 3.49 -0.51
CA PHE A 147 4.61 3.08 -1.83
C PHE A 147 3.24 3.70 -2.13
N THR A 148 2.31 3.59 -1.18
CA THR A 148 0.94 4.07 -1.34
C THR A 148 0.92 5.58 -1.53
N ALA A 149 1.60 6.34 -0.67
CA ALA A 149 1.64 7.79 -0.76
C ALA A 149 2.26 8.28 -2.09
N GLU A 150 3.40 7.72 -2.50
CA GLU A 150 4.06 8.09 -3.75
C GLU A 150 3.20 7.76 -4.97
N ARG A 151 2.57 6.58 -5.00
CA ARG A 151 1.73 6.17 -6.12
C ARG A 151 0.41 6.92 -6.19
N MET A 152 -0.19 7.25 -5.04
CA MET A 152 -1.37 8.13 -4.99
C MET A 152 -1.04 9.54 -5.52
N LYS A 153 0.14 10.08 -5.15
CA LYS A 153 0.61 11.37 -5.65
C LYS A 153 0.84 11.36 -7.15
N ASP A 154 1.49 10.30 -7.67
CA ASP A 154 1.78 10.15 -9.10
C ASP A 154 0.51 10.09 -9.97
N LEU A 155 -0.58 9.58 -9.40
CA LEU A 155 -1.90 9.52 -10.04
C LEU A 155 -2.72 10.82 -9.89
N GLY A 156 -2.21 11.83 -9.18
CA GLY A 156 -2.88 13.11 -8.98
C GLY A 156 -3.82 13.18 -7.77
N TYR A 157 -3.85 12.17 -6.90
CA TYR A 157 -4.71 12.17 -5.70
C TYR A 157 -4.03 12.76 -4.44
N GLY A 158 -2.85 13.35 -4.62
CA GLY A 158 -1.98 13.80 -3.54
C GLY A 158 -1.31 12.64 -2.78
N PRO A 159 -0.42 12.93 -1.82
CA PRO A 159 0.36 11.93 -1.08
C PRO A 159 -0.47 11.21 0.00
N ARG A 160 -1.65 10.71 -0.35
CA ARG A 160 -2.57 10.03 0.55
C ARG A 160 -2.13 8.60 0.81
N THR A 161 -2.16 8.19 2.06
CA THR A 161 -1.88 6.83 2.50
C THR A 161 -2.56 6.57 3.84
N PHE A 162 -2.72 5.30 4.20
CA PHE A 162 -3.24 4.92 5.50
C PHE A 162 -2.31 5.32 6.65
N ALA A 163 -2.91 5.64 7.80
CA ALA A 163 -2.20 5.81 9.06
C ALA A 163 -1.76 4.44 9.60
N LEU A 164 -0.57 4.39 10.22
CA LEU A 164 -0.10 3.25 10.99
C LEU A 164 -0.27 3.57 12.47
N GLU A 165 -0.65 2.57 13.28
CA GLU A 165 -0.67 2.73 14.74
C GLU A 165 0.72 3.12 15.25
N ARG A 166 0.77 4.14 16.10
CA ARG A 166 2.01 4.65 16.71
C ARG A 166 1.89 4.67 18.24
N ASP A 167 3.01 4.43 18.92
CA ASP A 167 3.10 4.57 20.36
C ASP A 167 3.29 6.04 20.79
N ASP A 168 3.41 6.28 22.10
CA ASP A 168 3.63 7.61 22.67
C ASP A 168 4.95 8.28 22.23
N LYS A 169 5.87 7.52 21.63
CA LYS A 169 7.13 8.01 21.07
C LYS A 169 7.05 8.27 19.57
N GLY A 170 5.89 8.00 18.96
CA GLY A 170 5.68 8.10 17.53
C GLY A 170 6.18 6.89 16.74
N GLU A 171 6.60 5.81 17.38
CA GLU A 171 7.10 4.61 16.70
C GLU A 171 5.96 3.71 16.24
N VAL A 172 6.09 3.10 15.05
CA VAL A 172 5.07 2.19 14.53
C VAL A 172 4.97 0.93 15.41
N VAL A 173 3.75 0.64 15.87
CA VAL A 173 3.48 -0.49 16.77
C VAL A 173 3.34 -1.79 15.96
N VAL A 174 4.02 -2.84 16.43
CA VAL A 174 3.76 -4.22 16.01
C VAL A 174 3.33 -4.98 17.25
N HIS A 175 2.08 -5.41 17.26
CA HIS A 175 1.51 -6.18 18.34
C HIS A 175 1.91 -7.65 18.23
N THR A 176 2.32 -8.27 19.33
CA THR A 176 2.50 -9.73 19.40
C THR A 176 1.38 -10.31 20.23
N TRP A 177 0.40 -10.90 19.57
CA TRP A 177 -0.82 -11.39 20.22
C TRP A 177 -0.93 -12.90 20.11
N LYS A 178 -1.37 -13.50 21.21
CA LYS A 178 -1.52 -14.93 21.36
C LYS A 178 -2.90 -15.37 20.89
N GLY A 179 -2.93 -16.21 19.86
CA GLY A 179 -4.14 -16.86 19.40
C GLY A 179 -4.77 -17.76 20.45
N ASP A 180 -6.05 -18.03 20.26
CA ASP A 180 -6.91 -18.83 21.16
C ASP A 180 -6.75 -20.34 21.00
N GLN A 181 -5.99 -20.81 20.00
CA GLN A 181 -5.90 -22.23 19.62
C GLN A 181 -4.46 -22.70 19.37
N ASP A 182 -4.27 -24.02 19.34
CA ASP A 182 -3.01 -24.64 18.96
C ASP A 182 -2.74 -24.45 17.46
N LYS A 183 -1.46 -24.39 17.06
CA LYS A 183 -1.10 -24.34 15.64
C LYS A 183 -1.66 -25.50 14.84
N GLN A 184 -1.83 -26.70 15.42
CA GLN A 184 -2.44 -27.82 14.71
C GLN A 184 -3.90 -27.58 14.33
N ASP A 185 -4.66 -26.89 15.20
CA ASP A 185 -6.05 -26.51 14.90
C ASP A 185 -6.09 -25.46 13.79
N TYR A 186 -5.19 -24.46 13.83
CA TYR A 186 -5.07 -23.48 12.76
C TYR A 186 -4.66 -24.11 11.43
N TYR A 187 -3.76 -25.10 11.42
CA TYR A 187 -3.39 -25.83 10.21
C TYR A 187 -4.58 -26.60 9.62
N ALA A 188 -5.37 -27.29 10.45
CA ALA A 188 -6.56 -28.00 10.00
C ALA A 188 -7.63 -27.03 9.43
N GLN A 189 -7.69 -25.80 9.94
CA GLN A 189 -8.59 -24.75 9.45
C GLN A 189 -8.10 -24.12 8.14
N ALA A 190 -6.79 -24.00 7.94
CA ALA A 190 -6.24 -23.52 6.67
C ALA A 190 -6.59 -24.51 5.55
N ASP A 191 -6.52 -25.81 5.84
CA ASP A 191 -6.85 -26.88 4.89
C ASP A 191 -8.32 -26.94 4.46
N ASN A 192 -9.23 -26.38 5.26
CA ASN A 192 -10.66 -26.34 4.97
C ASN A 192 -11.20 -24.93 4.71
N ASN A 193 -10.32 -23.95 4.43
CA ASN A 193 -10.64 -22.56 4.12
C ASN A 193 -11.42 -21.82 5.23
N ARG A 194 -11.32 -22.23 6.49
CA ARG A 194 -11.98 -21.57 7.63
C ARG A 194 -11.06 -20.63 8.41
N TRP A 195 -9.75 -20.75 8.20
CA TRP A 195 -8.76 -20.06 9.02
C TRP A 195 -8.97 -18.54 9.07
N TRP A 196 -9.16 -17.88 7.92
CA TRP A 196 -9.42 -16.43 7.87
C TRP A 196 -10.65 -16.02 8.69
N GLN A 197 -11.75 -16.78 8.60
CA GLN A 197 -12.97 -16.48 9.33
C GLN A 197 -12.77 -16.61 10.84
N GLN A 198 -11.98 -17.59 11.27
CA GLN A 198 -11.67 -17.83 12.67
C GLN A 198 -10.75 -16.76 13.24
N VAL A 199 -9.68 -16.40 12.54
CA VAL A 199 -8.80 -15.29 12.94
C VAL A 199 -9.58 -13.98 13.00
N ARG A 200 -10.44 -13.71 12.02
CA ARG A 200 -11.28 -12.50 12.04
C ARG A 200 -12.23 -12.49 13.24
N ARG A 201 -12.87 -13.62 13.55
CA ARG A 201 -13.74 -13.73 14.71
C ARG A 201 -12.95 -13.46 15.98
N TRP A 202 -11.82 -14.12 16.17
CA TRP A 202 -10.93 -13.93 17.32
C TRP A 202 -10.53 -12.46 17.50
N ILE A 203 -10.11 -11.76 16.44
CA ILE A 203 -9.76 -10.33 16.51
C ILE A 203 -10.96 -9.48 16.94
N ASN A 204 -12.16 -9.76 16.42
CA ASN A 204 -13.35 -8.97 16.75
C ASN A 204 -13.86 -9.25 18.16
N ASP A 205 -13.64 -10.46 18.67
CA ASP A 205 -14.06 -10.86 20.02
C ASP A 205 -13.08 -10.33 21.08
N GLU A 206 -11.76 -10.49 20.87
CA GLU A 206 -10.72 -10.17 21.87
C GLU A 206 -10.13 -8.77 21.73
N HIS A 207 -10.11 -8.21 20.52
CA HIS A 207 -9.48 -6.91 20.22
C HIS A 207 -10.39 -5.98 19.39
N PRO A 208 -11.66 -5.78 19.79
CA PRO A 208 -12.62 -5.02 19.01
C PRO A 208 -12.16 -3.57 18.82
N ASP A 209 -12.00 -3.17 17.57
CA ASP A 209 -11.76 -1.78 17.21
C ASP A 209 -12.36 -1.48 15.83
N PRO A 210 -13.44 -0.68 15.74
CA PRO A 210 -14.06 -0.33 14.45
C PRO A 210 -13.19 0.59 13.59
N MET A 211 -12.20 1.26 14.18
CA MET A 211 -11.30 2.19 13.48
C MET A 211 -10.06 1.48 12.92
N ALA A 212 -9.79 0.24 13.31
CA ALA A 212 -8.63 -0.52 12.87
C ALA A 212 -8.92 -1.38 11.62
N LYS A 213 -8.02 -1.33 10.63
CA LYS A 213 -7.79 -2.45 9.71
C LYS A 213 -6.60 -3.25 10.20
N ASN A 214 -6.74 -4.56 10.28
CA ASN A 214 -5.73 -5.43 10.88
C ASN A 214 -4.93 -6.13 9.79
N VAL A 215 -3.61 -6.00 9.84
CA VAL A 215 -2.65 -6.78 9.04
C VAL A 215 -2.05 -7.82 9.95
N VAL A 216 -2.38 -9.09 9.71
CA VAL A 216 -1.98 -10.21 10.56
C VAL A 216 -1.01 -11.10 9.82
N LEU A 217 0.15 -11.33 10.44
CA LEU A 217 1.08 -12.38 10.05
C LEU A 217 1.09 -13.48 11.09
N ALA A 218 0.83 -14.71 10.65
CA ALA A 218 0.76 -15.85 11.56
C ALA A 218 2.13 -16.50 11.77
N ALA A 219 2.69 -16.37 12.97
CA ALA A 219 4.03 -16.83 13.35
C ALA A 219 4.24 -18.33 13.05
N TYR A 220 3.20 -19.14 13.23
CA TYR A 220 3.24 -20.58 13.03
C TYR A 220 3.30 -21.02 11.56
N THR A 221 3.26 -20.11 10.58
CA THR A 221 3.32 -20.50 9.16
C THR A 221 4.66 -21.12 8.79
N ARG A 222 4.65 -22.35 8.28
CA ARG A 222 5.88 -23.06 7.87
C ARG A 222 5.61 -24.16 6.86
N LYS A 223 6.67 -24.57 6.16
CA LYS A 223 6.64 -25.73 5.28
C LYS A 223 6.80 -27.00 6.12
N ASP A 224 5.94 -27.99 5.94
CA ASP A 224 6.11 -29.31 6.53
C ASP A 224 7.29 -30.01 5.83
N PRO A 225 8.40 -30.33 6.53
CA PRO A 225 9.57 -30.95 5.92
C PRO A 225 9.28 -32.38 5.42
N ARG A 226 8.25 -33.06 5.94
CA ARG A 226 7.91 -34.44 5.55
C ARG A 226 7.05 -34.47 4.28
N THR A 227 6.09 -33.56 4.16
CA THR A 227 5.12 -33.56 3.05
C THR A 227 5.40 -32.48 2.01
N GLY A 228 6.24 -31.49 2.33
CA GLY A 228 6.48 -30.31 1.51
C GLY A 228 5.30 -29.34 1.45
N LYS A 229 4.23 -29.58 2.23
CA LYS A 229 3.02 -28.77 2.23
C LYS A 229 3.21 -27.49 3.06
N MET A 230 2.63 -26.39 2.63
CA MET A 230 2.53 -25.20 3.46
C MET A 230 1.45 -25.33 4.53
N LEU A 231 1.83 -25.11 5.78
CA LEU A 231 0.96 -25.13 6.95
C LEU A 231 0.66 -23.71 7.41
N GLY A 232 -0.60 -23.43 7.74
CA GLY A 232 -1.02 -22.12 8.25
C GLY A 232 -0.77 -20.99 7.26
N HIS A 233 -0.84 -21.26 5.95
CA HIS A 233 -0.55 -20.28 4.91
C HIS A 233 -1.81 -19.94 4.12
N THR A 234 -2.08 -18.65 4.00
CA THR A 234 -3.11 -18.07 3.14
C THR A 234 -2.71 -16.63 2.84
N ALA A 235 -3.29 -16.08 1.77
CA ALA A 235 -3.31 -14.66 1.49
C ALA A 235 -4.78 -14.32 1.25
N LEU A 236 -5.42 -13.76 2.27
CA LEU A 236 -6.85 -13.47 2.24
C LEU A 236 -7.16 -12.18 2.99
N GLY A 237 -7.97 -11.34 2.36
CA GLY A 237 -8.35 -10.03 2.88
C GLY A 237 -9.83 -9.74 2.72
N GLY A 238 -10.35 -8.87 3.59
CA GLY A 238 -11.73 -8.43 3.55
C GLY A 238 -12.19 -7.84 4.87
N ALA A 239 -13.32 -7.13 4.86
CA ALA A 239 -13.90 -6.51 6.05
C ALA A 239 -12.90 -5.65 6.85
N ASN A 240 -12.28 -6.16 7.91
CA ASN A 240 -11.29 -5.48 8.75
C ASN A 240 -9.97 -6.27 8.92
N LEU A 241 -9.74 -7.29 8.10
CA LEU A 241 -8.58 -8.19 8.21
C LEU A 241 -7.93 -8.45 6.85
N GLY A 242 -6.63 -8.21 6.75
CA GLY A 242 -5.73 -8.88 5.79
C GLY A 242 -4.87 -9.90 6.55
N LEU A 243 -4.97 -11.17 6.18
CA LEU A 243 -4.25 -12.28 6.82
C LEU A 243 -3.24 -12.87 5.84
N PHE A 244 -1.99 -12.95 6.28
CA PHE A 244 -0.90 -13.53 5.52
C PHE A 244 -0.08 -14.53 6.34
N GLY A 245 0.45 -15.57 5.70
CA GLY A 245 1.36 -16.50 6.36
C GLY A 245 2.79 -15.97 6.44
N SER A 246 3.47 -16.15 7.57
CA SER A 246 4.82 -15.60 7.83
C SER A 246 6.00 -16.31 7.15
N ALA A 247 5.77 -17.36 6.36
CA ALA A 247 6.82 -18.28 5.89
C ALA A 247 7.91 -17.66 5.00
N SER A 248 7.71 -16.42 4.52
CA SER A 248 8.66 -15.68 3.70
C SER A 248 9.22 -14.45 4.40
N VAL A 249 8.89 -14.18 5.66
CA VAL A 249 9.34 -12.98 6.39
C VAL A 249 10.87 -12.91 6.49
N PHE A 250 11.57 -14.05 6.47
CA PHE A 250 13.03 -14.12 6.47
C PHE A 250 13.70 -13.32 5.34
N CYS A 251 13.01 -13.07 4.23
CA CYS A 251 13.53 -12.30 3.11
C CYS A 251 13.13 -10.81 3.15
N TRP A 252 12.28 -10.38 4.10
CA TRP A 252 11.85 -8.99 4.21
C TRP A 252 12.98 -8.12 4.79
N PRO A 253 13.09 -6.85 4.41
CA PRO A 253 14.11 -5.98 5.00
C PRO A 253 13.88 -5.78 6.49
N ARG A 254 15.00 -5.68 7.24
CA ARG A 254 14.98 -5.54 8.70
C ARG A 254 14.83 -4.09 9.14
N ASP A 255 15.22 -3.18 8.28
CA ASP A 255 15.18 -1.73 8.46
C ASP A 255 15.04 -1.05 7.09
N ILE A 256 14.76 0.26 7.09
CA ILE A 256 14.56 1.02 5.86
C ILE A 256 15.80 1.00 4.95
N GLN A 257 17.00 0.99 5.53
CA GLN A 257 18.23 1.07 4.74
C GLN A 257 18.58 -0.24 4.03
N SER A 258 18.21 -1.38 4.61
CA SER A 258 18.34 -2.68 3.96
C SER A 258 17.27 -2.96 2.90
N ALA A 259 16.21 -2.15 2.79
CA ALA A 259 15.13 -2.36 1.82
C ALA A 259 15.61 -2.44 0.37
N MET A 260 16.44 -1.47 -0.04
CA MET A 260 16.97 -1.41 -1.41
C MET A 260 17.99 -2.51 -1.69
N ASP A 261 18.75 -2.96 -0.69
CA ASP A 261 19.68 -4.09 -0.85
C ASP A 261 18.91 -5.40 -0.99
N VAL A 262 17.87 -5.62 -0.17
CA VAL A 262 16.96 -6.79 -0.29
C VAL A 262 16.30 -6.84 -1.65
N PHE A 263 15.79 -5.71 -2.15
CA PHE A 263 15.18 -5.62 -3.48
C PHE A 263 16.17 -5.75 -4.65
N GLN A 264 17.47 -5.86 -4.36
CA GLN A 264 18.52 -6.15 -5.33
C GLN A 264 19.20 -7.51 -5.10
N ASP A 265 18.81 -8.25 -4.06
CA ASP A 265 19.43 -9.51 -3.68
C ASP A 265 19.00 -10.65 -4.61
N GLY A 266 19.89 -10.96 -5.55
CA GLY A 266 19.76 -12.07 -6.51
C GLY A 266 20.00 -13.46 -5.94
N THR A 267 20.24 -13.61 -4.63
CA THR A 267 20.48 -14.91 -3.99
C THR A 267 19.30 -15.84 -4.23
N ALA A 268 19.60 -17.08 -4.63
CA ALA A 268 18.59 -18.08 -4.94
C ALA A 268 17.90 -18.56 -3.65
N VAL A 269 16.57 -18.63 -3.68
CA VAL A 269 15.79 -19.27 -2.61
C VAL A 269 15.86 -20.78 -2.81
N ASP A 270 16.21 -21.50 -1.74
CA ASP A 270 16.10 -22.95 -1.69
C ASP A 270 14.68 -23.36 -1.24
N PRO A 271 13.81 -23.78 -2.18
CA PRO A 271 12.43 -24.12 -1.84
C PRO A 271 12.33 -25.42 -1.06
N THR A 272 13.41 -26.17 -0.81
CA THR A 272 13.35 -27.38 0.02
C THR A 272 13.20 -27.04 1.51
N HIS A 273 13.75 -25.91 1.95
CA HIS A 273 13.74 -25.45 3.35
C HIS A 273 12.63 -24.44 3.63
N VAL A 274 12.29 -23.58 2.66
CA VAL A 274 11.33 -22.47 2.84
C VAL A 274 10.28 -22.42 1.73
N HIS A 275 9.26 -21.58 1.94
CA HIS A 275 8.23 -21.32 0.93
C HIS A 275 8.73 -20.33 -0.13
N ASP A 276 8.69 -20.73 -1.40
CA ASP A 276 9.02 -19.87 -2.54
C ASP A 276 7.74 -19.35 -3.21
N ASP A 277 7.20 -18.25 -2.68
CA ASP A 277 6.07 -17.49 -3.25
C ASP A 277 6.55 -16.31 -4.12
N SER A 278 7.64 -16.48 -4.85
CA SER A 278 8.25 -15.40 -5.65
C SER A 278 7.68 -15.30 -7.07
N ALA A 279 6.52 -15.90 -7.35
CA ALA A 279 5.97 -16.05 -8.70
C ALA A 279 6.97 -16.71 -9.69
N PHE A 280 7.58 -17.81 -9.26
CA PHE A 280 8.56 -18.61 -10.01
C PHE A 280 9.91 -17.94 -10.31
N ARG A 281 10.20 -16.78 -9.71
CA ARG A 281 11.48 -16.06 -9.90
C ARG A 281 12.60 -16.64 -9.05
N GLY A 282 12.29 -17.19 -7.88
CA GLY A 282 13.14 -18.01 -7.03
C GLY A 282 14.36 -17.31 -6.43
N THR A 283 14.25 -16.03 -6.13
CA THR A 283 15.32 -15.20 -5.53
C THR A 283 14.79 -14.35 -4.38
N ILE A 284 15.70 -13.90 -3.50
CA ILE A 284 15.37 -13.10 -2.31
C ILE A 284 14.61 -11.82 -2.69
N TRP A 285 15.12 -11.04 -3.65
CA TRP A 285 14.45 -9.81 -4.10
C TRP A 285 13.00 -10.06 -4.55
N ALA A 286 12.78 -11.17 -5.27
CA ALA A 286 11.51 -11.48 -5.88
C ALA A 286 10.51 -11.99 -4.84
N LEU A 287 10.98 -12.81 -3.90
CA LEU A 287 10.17 -13.29 -2.80
C LEU A 287 9.76 -12.13 -1.88
N ALA A 288 10.69 -11.22 -1.56
CA ALA A 288 10.40 -10.03 -0.76
C ALA A 288 9.39 -9.11 -1.48
N SER A 289 9.60 -8.85 -2.76
CA SER A 289 8.67 -8.05 -3.58
C SER A 289 7.27 -8.65 -3.59
N THR A 290 7.11 -9.94 -3.95
CA THR A 290 5.78 -10.57 -4.01
C THR A 290 5.11 -10.56 -2.66
N THR A 291 5.80 -10.96 -1.58
CA THR A 291 5.13 -11.22 -0.31
C THR A 291 4.80 -9.95 0.48
N ILE A 292 5.63 -8.89 0.37
CA ILE A 292 5.26 -7.56 0.88
C ILE A 292 4.10 -6.97 0.06
N GLY A 293 4.19 -7.07 -1.28
CA GLY A 293 3.12 -6.59 -2.15
C GLY A 293 1.80 -7.33 -1.93
N ALA A 294 1.84 -8.65 -1.72
CA ALA A 294 0.65 -9.46 -1.44
C ALA A 294 0.05 -9.10 -0.08
N THR A 295 0.88 -8.78 0.91
CA THR A 295 0.40 -8.23 2.20
C THR A 295 -0.34 -6.90 1.98
N LEU A 296 0.16 -6.02 1.08
CA LEU A 296 -0.53 -4.79 0.70
C LEU A 296 -1.83 -5.07 -0.06
N HIS A 297 -1.85 -6.08 -0.92
CA HIS A 297 -3.05 -6.54 -1.63
C HIS A 297 -4.16 -6.95 -0.65
N GLU A 298 -3.85 -7.79 0.33
CA GLU A 298 -4.83 -8.22 1.35
C GLU A 298 -5.28 -7.04 2.24
N THR A 299 -4.37 -6.10 2.51
CA THR A 299 -4.71 -4.84 3.19
C THR A 299 -5.69 -4.02 2.34
N GLY A 300 -5.50 -3.99 1.02
CA GLY A 300 -6.42 -3.36 0.07
C GLY A 300 -7.82 -3.98 0.11
N HIS A 301 -7.92 -5.31 0.17
CA HIS A 301 -9.20 -5.98 0.38
C HIS A 301 -9.85 -5.62 1.73
N ALA A 302 -9.07 -5.52 2.81
CA ALA A 302 -9.57 -5.03 4.10
C ALA A 302 -10.07 -3.57 4.02
N MET A 303 -9.55 -2.78 3.08
CA MET A 303 -10.01 -1.42 2.79
C MET A 303 -11.19 -1.36 1.81
N GLY A 304 -11.73 -2.51 1.39
CA GLY A 304 -12.91 -2.59 0.53
C GLY A 304 -12.62 -2.65 -0.96
N LEU A 305 -11.34 -2.72 -1.37
CA LEU A 305 -10.99 -2.88 -2.77
C LEU A 305 -11.29 -4.29 -3.27
N PRO A 306 -11.95 -4.46 -4.43
CA PRO A 306 -11.98 -5.73 -5.14
C PRO A 306 -10.70 -5.93 -5.96
N HIS A 307 -10.59 -7.07 -6.65
CA HIS A 307 -9.67 -7.17 -7.78
C HIS A 307 -10.03 -6.18 -8.88
N CYS A 308 -9.03 -5.76 -9.67
CA CYS A 308 -9.21 -4.94 -10.86
C CYS A 308 -8.74 -5.69 -12.13
N THR A 309 -8.67 -5.02 -13.27
CA THR A 309 -8.23 -5.61 -14.55
C THR A 309 -6.81 -5.23 -14.96
N ASP A 310 -6.19 -4.32 -14.23
CA ASP A 310 -4.88 -3.75 -14.56
C ASP A 310 -3.76 -4.59 -13.97
N ASN A 311 -2.88 -5.15 -14.82
CA ASN A 311 -1.81 -6.07 -14.41
C ASN A 311 -0.70 -5.42 -13.57
N MET A 312 -0.52 -4.10 -13.63
CA MET A 312 0.41 -3.37 -12.75
C MET A 312 -0.28 -2.91 -11.45
N GLY A 313 -1.59 -3.12 -11.34
CA GLY A 313 -2.37 -2.85 -10.14
C GLY A 313 -2.01 -3.79 -8.98
N ILE A 314 -1.81 -3.24 -7.78
CA ILE A 314 -1.63 -4.03 -6.55
C ILE A 314 -2.78 -5.00 -6.34
N MET A 315 -4.01 -4.63 -6.71
CA MET A 315 -5.19 -5.50 -6.62
C MET A 315 -5.26 -6.59 -7.71
N THR A 316 -4.18 -6.84 -8.45
CA THR A 316 -3.98 -7.98 -9.36
C THR A 316 -2.54 -8.49 -9.22
N ARG A 317 -1.79 -8.77 -10.30
CA ARG A 317 -0.39 -9.21 -10.27
C ARG A 317 0.63 -8.09 -10.05
N GLY A 318 0.21 -6.83 -9.97
CA GLY A 318 1.11 -5.70 -9.72
C GLY A 318 1.88 -5.84 -8.41
N PHE A 319 1.33 -6.55 -7.42
CA PHE A 319 2.05 -6.85 -6.17
C PHE A 319 3.38 -7.60 -6.38
N ASP A 320 3.52 -8.38 -7.46
CA ASP A 320 4.79 -9.05 -7.78
C ASP A 320 5.91 -8.04 -8.08
N HIS A 321 5.53 -6.82 -8.48
CA HIS A 321 6.39 -5.73 -8.91
C HIS A 321 6.49 -4.61 -7.87
N PHE A 322 6.05 -4.83 -6.63
CA PHE A 322 6.12 -3.86 -5.53
C PHE A 322 7.49 -3.18 -5.41
N HIS A 323 8.59 -3.94 -5.52
CA HIS A 323 9.94 -3.42 -5.39
C HIS A 323 10.34 -2.36 -6.44
N ARG A 324 9.68 -2.36 -7.62
CA ARG A 324 10.08 -1.51 -8.76
C ARG A 324 9.94 -0.02 -8.47
N VAL A 325 9.07 0.34 -7.53
CA VAL A 325 8.96 1.72 -7.03
C VAL A 325 10.27 2.19 -6.39
N PHE A 326 11.00 1.28 -5.76
CA PHE A 326 12.21 1.57 -5.00
C PHE A 326 13.50 1.31 -5.78
N THR A 327 13.48 0.56 -6.89
CA THR A 327 14.67 0.19 -7.68
C THR A 327 14.57 0.66 -9.15
N PHE A 328 15.56 0.29 -9.98
CA PHE A 328 15.60 0.64 -11.41
C PHE A 328 15.58 -0.56 -12.37
N ALA A 329 15.79 -1.77 -11.85
CA ALA A 329 15.81 -2.99 -12.63
C ALA A 329 15.41 -4.18 -11.76
N ASP A 330 14.77 -5.18 -12.36
CA ASP A 330 14.63 -6.49 -11.74
C ASP A 330 16.01 -7.18 -11.79
N PRO A 331 16.58 -7.63 -10.67
CA PRO A 331 17.80 -8.44 -10.69
C PRO A 331 17.59 -9.79 -11.41
N PRO A 332 18.68 -10.50 -11.75
CA PRO A 332 18.59 -11.85 -12.30
C PRO A 332 17.73 -12.78 -11.43
N SER A 333 17.07 -13.74 -12.08
CA SER A 333 16.16 -14.70 -11.48
C SER A 333 16.14 -16.03 -12.25
N LYS A 334 15.30 -16.98 -11.82
CA LYS A 334 15.06 -18.22 -12.57
C LYS A 334 14.44 -17.95 -13.93
N GLN A 335 13.57 -16.95 -14.05
CA GLN A 335 12.87 -16.59 -15.29
C GLN A 335 13.73 -15.75 -16.23
N ASN A 336 14.54 -14.82 -15.69
CA ASN A 336 15.42 -13.99 -16.50
C ASN A 336 16.86 -14.03 -15.97
N LYS A 337 17.80 -14.50 -16.78
CA LYS A 337 19.22 -14.63 -16.40
C LYS A 337 19.99 -13.32 -16.42
N GLN A 338 19.44 -12.28 -17.04
CA GLN A 338 20.03 -10.95 -17.07
C GLN A 338 19.14 -9.96 -16.30
N PRO A 339 19.72 -8.88 -15.73
CA PRO A 339 18.91 -7.82 -15.14
C PRO A 339 17.93 -7.24 -16.17
N LEU A 340 16.68 -6.99 -15.77
CA LEU A 340 15.66 -6.39 -16.63
C LEU A 340 15.41 -4.95 -16.18
N LYS A 341 15.86 -3.97 -16.98
CA LYS A 341 15.45 -2.58 -16.78
C LYS A 341 13.96 -2.43 -17.10
N PHE A 342 13.29 -1.59 -16.33
CA PHE A 342 11.89 -1.27 -16.52
C PHE A 342 11.68 0.24 -16.60
N SER A 343 10.58 0.61 -17.23
CA SER A 343 10.09 1.99 -17.34
C SER A 343 9.15 2.34 -16.19
N SER A 344 8.79 3.62 -16.05
CA SER A 344 7.83 4.11 -15.05
C SER A 344 6.47 3.43 -15.16
N GLU A 345 6.03 3.10 -16.37
CA GLU A 345 4.74 2.46 -16.65
C GLU A 345 4.69 1.00 -16.16
N GLN A 346 5.84 0.45 -15.78
CA GLN A 346 6.00 -0.91 -15.28
C GLN A 346 6.25 -0.95 -13.76
N GLU A 347 6.22 0.20 -13.09
CA GLU A 347 6.20 0.28 -11.63
C GLU A 347 4.78 -0.06 -11.14
N ALA A 348 4.67 -0.80 -10.03
CA ALA A 348 3.37 -1.15 -9.47
C ALA A 348 2.67 0.07 -8.83
N TYR A 349 1.34 0.06 -8.79
CA TYR A 349 0.52 1.10 -8.18
C TYR A 349 -0.85 0.57 -7.76
N PHE A 350 -1.61 1.33 -6.97
CA PHE A 350 -3.05 1.10 -6.91
C PHE A 350 -3.66 1.63 -8.21
N SER A 351 -4.25 0.74 -9.04
CA SER A 351 -4.86 1.12 -10.33
C SER A 351 -5.77 2.35 -10.19
N PRO A 352 -6.02 3.16 -11.24
CA PRO A 352 -6.69 4.45 -11.07
C PRO A 352 -8.06 4.30 -10.42
N VAL A 353 -8.77 3.20 -10.72
CA VAL A 353 -10.03 2.83 -10.07
C VAL A 353 -9.89 2.52 -8.57
N SER A 354 -8.81 1.85 -8.18
CA SER A 354 -8.50 1.56 -6.77
C SER A 354 -8.04 2.80 -6.02
N ALA A 355 -7.15 3.60 -6.60
CA ALA A 355 -6.64 4.84 -6.01
C ALA A 355 -7.77 5.86 -5.81
N SER A 356 -8.61 6.05 -6.83
CA SER A 356 -9.79 6.89 -6.76
C SER A 356 -10.76 6.46 -5.65
N PHE A 357 -11.05 5.16 -5.54
CA PHE A 357 -11.86 4.62 -4.44
C PHE A 357 -11.22 4.89 -3.07
N LEU A 358 -9.91 4.59 -2.93
CA LEU A 358 -9.20 4.74 -1.66
C LEU A 358 -9.19 6.18 -1.17
N ARG A 359 -9.12 7.18 -2.06
CA ARG A 359 -9.17 8.61 -1.66
C ARG A 359 -10.38 8.93 -0.77
N TRP A 360 -11.50 8.25 -0.99
CA TRP A 360 -12.73 8.46 -0.21
C TRP A 360 -12.82 7.59 1.04
N SER A 361 -11.93 6.61 1.20
CA SER A 361 -11.93 5.74 2.38
C SER A 361 -11.66 6.55 3.65
N PRO A 362 -12.38 6.27 4.76
CA PRO A 362 -12.05 6.84 6.07
C PRO A 362 -10.60 6.59 6.48
N TRP A 363 -10.01 5.46 6.06
CA TRP A 363 -8.62 5.09 6.34
C TRP A 363 -7.57 5.84 5.51
N PHE A 364 -7.97 6.68 4.54
CA PHE A 364 -7.07 7.46 3.67
C PHE A 364 -7.24 8.97 3.84
N GLN A 365 -8.10 9.38 4.78
CA GLN A 365 -8.12 10.76 5.24
C GLN A 365 -6.85 11.01 6.07
N LEU A 366 -6.23 12.17 5.89
CA LEU A 366 -4.98 12.50 6.58
C LEU A 366 -5.23 13.10 7.97
N ASP A 367 -6.40 13.73 8.12
CA ASP A 367 -6.79 14.47 9.31
C ASP A 367 -8.14 14.00 9.86
N ASP A 368 -8.32 14.18 11.17
CA ASP A 368 -9.61 13.97 11.81
C ASP A 368 -10.63 14.99 11.30
N SER A 369 -11.61 14.51 10.53
CA SER A 369 -12.70 15.32 9.98
C SER A 369 -13.97 15.30 10.85
N THR A 370 -13.95 14.65 12.02
CA THR A 370 -15.13 14.53 12.91
C THR A 370 -15.71 15.87 13.37
N GLY A 371 -14.99 16.98 13.19
CA GLY A 371 -15.48 18.34 13.44
C GLY A 371 -16.16 19.06 12.27
N VAL A 372 -16.03 18.60 11.01
CA VAL A 372 -16.36 19.42 9.82
C VAL A 372 -17.73 19.13 9.20
N SER A 373 -18.38 17.99 9.51
CA SER A 373 -19.76 17.73 9.07
C SER A 373 -20.57 16.93 10.08
N ALA A 374 -20.90 17.57 11.21
CA ALA A 374 -21.95 17.10 12.11
C ALA A 374 -23.37 17.42 11.59
N LYS A 375 -23.53 17.83 10.32
CA LYS A 375 -24.81 18.30 9.76
C LYS A 375 -25.70 17.20 9.18
N SER A 376 -25.21 15.96 9.04
CA SER A 376 -26.08 14.83 8.71
C SER A 376 -25.56 13.58 9.42
N PRO A 377 -26.42 12.74 10.03
CA PRO A 377 -26.00 11.40 10.43
C PRO A 377 -25.36 10.70 9.21
N ARG A 378 -24.33 9.89 9.41
CA ARG A 378 -23.70 9.08 8.34
C ARG A 378 -24.73 8.14 7.72
N SER A 379 -25.55 8.66 6.82
CA SER A 379 -26.53 7.90 6.05
C SER A 379 -25.82 7.43 4.80
N ARG A 380 -25.68 6.12 4.66
CA ARG A 380 -25.14 5.51 3.44
C ARG A 380 -25.90 6.01 2.21
N PRO A 381 -25.25 6.09 1.04
CA PRO A 381 -25.92 6.43 -0.20
C PRO A 381 -27.10 5.46 -0.45
N ASN A 382 -28.21 6.01 -0.92
CA ASN A 382 -29.34 5.21 -1.39
C ASN A 382 -29.14 4.87 -2.87
N VAL A 383 -29.43 3.62 -3.21
CA VAL A 383 -29.32 3.10 -4.58
C VAL A 383 -30.57 2.28 -4.87
N GLU A 384 -31.42 2.79 -5.74
CA GLU A 384 -32.65 2.15 -6.19
C GLU A 384 -32.45 1.64 -7.63
N VAL A 385 -32.73 0.36 -7.85
CA VAL A 385 -32.68 -0.27 -9.17
C VAL A 385 -34.12 -0.50 -9.63
N ASP A 386 -34.56 0.26 -10.63
CA ASP A 386 -35.88 0.17 -11.23
C ASP A 386 -35.80 -0.66 -12.52
N GLU A 387 -36.07 -1.96 -12.42
CA GLU A 387 -35.96 -2.88 -13.56
C GLU A 387 -36.98 -2.57 -14.66
N ALA A 388 -38.17 -2.10 -14.29
CA ALA A 388 -39.24 -1.80 -15.23
C ALA A 388 -38.91 -0.57 -16.06
N ALA A 389 -38.35 0.46 -15.43
CA ALA A 389 -37.88 1.66 -16.11
C ALA A 389 -36.45 1.52 -16.69
N LYS A 390 -35.74 0.43 -16.37
CA LYS A 390 -34.33 0.19 -16.73
C LYS A 390 -33.39 1.31 -16.25
N LEU A 391 -33.61 1.78 -15.02
CA LEU A 391 -32.93 2.92 -14.44
C LEU A 391 -32.32 2.56 -13.09
N VAL A 392 -31.23 3.25 -12.75
CA VAL A 392 -30.64 3.27 -11.42
C VAL A 392 -30.73 4.69 -10.90
N ARG A 393 -31.38 4.89 -9.76
CA ARG A 393 -31.42 6.19 -9.06
C ARG A 393 -30.55 6.13 -7.83
N ILE A 394 -29.64 7.10 -7.73
CA ILE A 394 -28.66 7.22 -6.67
C ILE A 394 -28.89 8.56 -5.97
N SER A 395 -28.88 8.55 -4.63
CA SER A 395 -28.95 9.78 -3.85
C SER A 395 -28.11 9.71 -2.58
N SER A 396 -27.39 10.79 -2.26
CA SER A 396 -26.69 10.97 -0.98
C SER A 396 -26.68 12.45 -0.58
N SER A 397 -27.08 12.76 0.65
CA SER A 397 -26.98 14.12 1.21
C SER A 397 -25.54 14.57 1.44
N ALA A 398 -24.57 13.65 1.35
CA ALA A 398 -23.15 13.96 1.44
C ALA A 398 -22.53 14.28 0.06
N GLY A 399 -23.26 14.09 -1.03
CA GLY A 399 -22.73 14.14 -2.39
C GLY A 399 -22.12 12.80 -2.84
N ILE A 400 -22.12 12.56 -4.15
CA ILE A 400 -21.72 11.31 -4.78
C ILE A 400 -20.49 11.57 -5.67
N PRO A 401 -19.28 11.46 -5.14
CA PRO A 401 -18.08 11.68 -5.93
C PRO A 401 -17.67 10.49 -6.81
N TRP A 402 -18.14 9.28 -6.51
CA TRP A 402 -17.57 8.08 -7.10
C TRP A 402 -18.60 6.95 -7.29
N ILE A 403 -18.58 6.35 -8.47
CA ILE A 403 -19.36 5.15 -8.79
C ILE A 403 -18.46 4.13 -9.51
N GLY A 404 -18.42 2.90 -8.99
CA GLY A 404 -17.71 1.76 -9.58
C GLY A 404 -18.66 0.76 -10.21
N PHE A 405 -18.23 0.18 -11.34
CA PHE A 405 -19.00 -0.76 -12.15
C PHE A 405 -18.27 -2.10 -12.21
N HIS A 406 -18.93 -3.17 -11.75
CA HIS A 406 -18.30 -4.46 -11.51
C HIS A 406 -18.88 -5.55 -12.40
N SER A 407 -17.99 -6.43 -12.88
CA SER A 407 -18.37 -7.74 -13.40
C SER A 407 -17.95 -8.81 -12.39
N LYS A 408 -18.89 -9.68 -12.01
CA LYS A 408 -18.66 -10.76 -11.03
C LYS A 408 -17.95 -10.24 -9.76
N ASP A 409 -16.67 -10.59 -9.59
CA ASP A 409 -15.82 -10.36 -8.43
C ASP A 409 -14.82 -9.21 -8.60
N ARG A 410 -14.75 -8.57 -9.78
CA ARG A 410 -13.80 -7.48 -10.07
C ARG A 410 -14.47 -6.19 -10.49
N ILE A 411 -13.78 -5.08 -10.31
CA ILE A 411 -14.18 -3.79 -10.86
C ILE A 411 -13.64 -3.64 -12.29
N GLU A 412 -14.48 -3.16 -13.19
CA GLU A 412 -14.19 -3.06 -14.63
C GLU A 412 -13.93 -1.62 -15.07
N THR A 413 -14.66 -0.68 -14.48
CA THR A 413 -14.53 0.75 -14.73
C THR A 413 -15.18 1.55 -13.59
N PHE A 414 -15.01 2.86 -13.60
CA PHE A 414 -15.55 3.78 -12.61
C PHE A 414 -15.83 5.15 -13.24
N GLN A 415 -16.59 5.97 -12.54
CA GLN A 415 -16.79 7.38 -12.84
C GLN A 415 -16.55 8.22 -11.59
N GLU A 416 -15.91 9.36 -11.80
CA GLU A 416 -15.70 10.40 -10.79
C GLU A 416 -16.57 11.61 -11.12
N TYR A 417 -17.02 12.30 -10.07
CA TYR A 417 -17.89 13.46 -10.15
C TYR A 417 -17.36 14.56 -9.23
N GLY A 418 -17.30 15.80 -9.75
CA GLY A 418 -16.70 16.94 -9.06
C GLY A 418 -15.16 16.90 -9.03
N SER A 419 -14.55 17.81 -8.28
CA SER A 419 -13.11 18.03 -8.27
C SER A 419 -12.37 17.15 -7.26
N HIS A 420 -11.07 16.94 -7.50
CA HIS A 420 -10.23 16.15 -6.61
C HIS A 420 -9.77 16.89 -5.34
N ASP A 421 -9.98 18.20 -5.23
CA ASP A 421 -9.38 19.02 -4.16
C ASP A 421 -10.36 19.95 -3.43
N THR A 422 -11.58 20.14 -3.95
CA THR A 422 -12.63 20.91 -3.24
C THR A 422 -13.43 20.02 -2.31
N GLY A 423 -13.94 20.62 -1.22
CA GLY A 423 -14.91 19.97 -0.34
C GLY A 423 -16.19 19.58 -1.09
N SER A 424 -17.08 18.86 -0.41
CA SER A 424 -18.32 18.24 -0.92
C SER A 424 -19.28 19.12 -1.75
N ASP A 425 -19.03 20.42 -1.85
CA ASP A 425 -19.96 21.43 -2.40
C ASP A 425 -20.16 21.29 -3.93
N ASP A 426 -19.31 20.56 -4.64
CA ASP A 426 -19.43 20.31 -6.09
C ASP A 426 -19.79 18.86 -6.45
N HIS A 427 -20.00 17.98 -5.46
CA HIS A 427 -20.44 16.61 -5.72
C HIS A 427 -21.97 16.55 -5.87
N PRO A 428 -22.49 15.83 -6.89
CA PRO A 428 -23.93 15.72 -7.09
C PRO A 428 -24.58 14.95 -5.94
N GLU A 429 -25.69 15.48 -5.40
CA GLU A 429 -26.49 14.78 -4.39
C GLU A 429 -27.37 13.67 -4.99
N SER A 430 -27.62 13.71 -6.30
CA SER A 430 -28.39 12.70 -7.02
C SER A 430 -27.83 12.45 -8.42
N ILE A 431 -27.82 11.18 -8.82
CA ILE A 431 -27.41 10.70 -10.15
C ILE A 431 -28.45 9.68 -10.62
N GLU A 432 -28.81 9.73 -11.90
CA GLU A 432 -29.66 8.75 -12.56
C GLU A 432 -28.92 8.18 -13.77
N LEU A 433 -28.84 6.85 -13.87
CA LEU A 433 -28.15 6.13 -14.95
C LEU A 433 -29.11 5.12 -15.57
N THR A 434 -29.22 5.09 -16.90
CA THR A 434 -29.93 4.00 -17.59
C THR A 434 -29.07 2.74 -17.63
N PHE A 435 -29.69 1.58 -17.80
CA PHE A 435 -28.94 0.33 -18.00
C PHE A 435 -28.07 0.40 -19.28
N ASP A 436 -28.54 1.13 -20.30
CA ASP A 436 -27.79 1.35 -21.53
C ASP A 436 -26.56 2.23 -21.28
N ASP A 437 -26.67 3.31 -20.48
CA ASP A 437 -25.52 4.14 -20.08
C ASP A 437 -24.46 3.30 -19.37
N ILE A 438 -24.90 2.48 -18.40
CA ILE A 438 -24.01 1.58 -17.65
C ILE A 438 -23.29 0.60 -18.57
N GLN A 439 -24.02 0.00 -19.52
CA GLN A 439 -23.45 -0.97 -20.45
C GLN A 439 -22.49 -0.31 -21.46
N GLN A 440 -22.72 0.96 -21.82
CA GLN A 440 -21.84 1.74 -22.70
C GLN A 440 -20.50 2.11 -22.05
N LEU A 441 -20.41 2.17 -20.72
CA LEU A 441 -19.15 2.43 -20.02
C LEU A 441 -18.11 1.32 -20.24
N LYS A 442 -18.57 0.09 -20.48
CA LYS A 442 -17.70 -1.04 -20.81
C LYS A 442 -18.38 -1.99 -21.82
N PRO A 443 -18.37 -1.64 -23.12
CA PRO A 443 -19.00 -2.46 -24.14
C PRO A 443 -18.36 -3.85 -24.19
N GLY A 444 -19.20 -4.89 -24.27
CA GLY A 444 -18.75 -6.30 -24.31
C GLY A 444 -18.47 -6.91 -22.94
N THR A 445 -18.55 -6.14 -21.86
CA THR A 445 -18.50 -6.67 -20.48
C THR A 445 -19.84 -6.49 -19.80
N GLU A 446 -20.42 -7.58 -19.31
CA GLU A 446 -21.65 -7.52 -18.54
C GLU A 446 -21.40 -6.95 -17.14
N ILE A 447 -21.95 -5.77 -16.87
CA ILE A 447 -21.91 -5.16 -15.54
C ILE A 447 -23.05 -5.73 -14.71
N ARG A 448 -22.70 -6.31 -13.56
CA ARG A 448 -23.65 -7.02 -12.68
C ARG A 448 -23.90 -6.33 -11.35
N ARG A 449 -23.03 -5.40 -10.98
CA ARG A 449 -23.11 -4.70 -9.69
C ARG A 449 -22.51 -3.30 -9.83
N ILE A 450 -23.14 -2.34 -9.16
CA ILE A 450 -22.62 -1.01 -8.95
C ILE A 450 -22.25 -0.82 -7.48
N VAL A 451 -21.21 -0.02 -7.26
CA VAL A 451 -20.77 0.41 -5.93
C VAL A 451 -20.71 1.92 -5.93
N VAL A 452 -21.45 2.54 -5.02
CA VAL A 452 -21.49 4.00 -4.86
C VAL A 452 -20.77 4.34 -3.58
N VAL A 453 -19.89 5.35 -3.64
CA VAL A 453 -19.21 5.91 -2.47
C VAL A 453 -19.61 7.38 -2.37
N ASP A 454 -20.02 7.81 -1.17
CA ASP A 454 -20.34 9.21 -0.89
C ASP A 454 -19.12 10.00 -0.39
N SER A 455 -19.24 11.32 -0.26
CA SER A 455 -18.13 12.18 0.20
C SER A 455 -17.66 11.92 1.63
N ASN A 456 -18.45 11.19 2.44
CA ASN A 456 -18.05 10.77 3.78
C ASN A 456 -17.32 9.42 3.78
N GLY A 457 -17.16 8.78 2.62
CA GLY A 457 -16.55 7.46 2.47
C GLY A 457 -17.48 6.30 2.79
N GLU A 458 -18.79 6.53 2.93
CA GLU A 458 -19.77 5.47 3.11
C GLU A 458 -20.12 4.87 1.74
N ALA A 459 -20.17 3.53 1.68
CA ALA A 459 -20.39 2.80 0.45
C ALA A 459 -21.71 2.01 0.45
N ARG A 460 -22.35 1.91 -0.73
CA ARG A 460 -23.51 1.06 -0.99
C ARG A 460 -23.32 0.27 -2.27
N ASN A 461 -23.61 -1.03 -2.19
CA ASN A 461 -23.62 -1.94 -3.34
C ASN A 461 -25.05 -2.18 -3.80
N ALA A 462 -25.27 -2.26 -5.11
CA ALA A 462 -26.53 -2.72 -5.69
C ALA A 462 -26.27 -3.68 -6.87
N SER A 463 -26.99 -4.80 -6.89
CA SER A 463 -26.95 -5.74 -8.01
C SER A 463 -27.85 -5.25 -9.13
N LEU A 464 -27.39 -5.39 -10.37
CA LEU A 464 -28.18 -5.12 -11.56
C LEU A 464 -28.89 -6.39 -12.04
N PRO A 465 -30.08 -6.26 -12.66
CA PRO A 465 -30.82 -7.41 -13.16
C PRO A 465 -30.01 -8.11 -14.24
N GLN A 466 -30.06 -9.43 -14.24
CA GLN A 466 -29.38 -10.21 -15.27
C GLN A 466 -30.30 -10.32 -16.49
N PRO A 467 -29.79 -10.16 -17.72
CA PRO A 467 -30.55 -10.55 -18.90
C PRO A 467 -30.98 -12.01 -18.74
N SER A 468 -32.25 -12.30 -19.00
CA SER A 468 -32.74 -13.69 -18.95
C SER A 468 -31.94 -14.54 -19.95
N PRO A 469 -31.52 -15.76 -19.57
CA PRO A 469 -30.63 -16.61 -20.37
C PRO A 469 -31.21 -17.01 -21.72
#